data_AF-A0AAD5SL08-F1
#
_entry.id   AF-A0AAD5SL08-F1
#
_cell.length_a   1.000
_cell.length_b   1.000
_cell.length_c   1.000
_cell.angle_alpha   90.00
_cell.angle_beta   90.00
_cell.angle_gamma   90.00
#
_symmetry.space_group_name_H-M   'P 1'
#
loop_
_entity.id
_entity.type
_entity.pdbx_description
1 polymer ?
#
loop_
_entity_poly.entity_id
_entity_poly.type
_entity_poly.pdbx_seq_one_letter_code
_entity_poly.pdbx_strand_id
1 'polypeptide(L)'
;MSTINALLPIIYFIGLAGLFIGGRAYNRSRSKSETAEPTSYFPPHTTKTHYTELSEMFSPETETGLKLLTTALMKRAMSDVQRAWKIRDEKPPLQGLVKQGIVGDDLWENLTTAEQELDAEIQDVMAEAELYKEGWGKAIFQEASQIASMQKQREEQMQAQQAMAEQQALEAAMQPADE
;
A
#
# COMPACT_ATOMS: atom_id res chain seq x y z
N MET A 1 -34.21 -47.22 -27.12
CA MET A 1 -33.12 -47.34 -26.13
C MET A 1 -31.89 -46.47 -26.44
N SER A 2 -31.58 -46.13 -27.71
CA SER A 2 -30.42 -45.27 -28.03
C SER A 2 -30.47 -43.81 -27.58
N THR A 3 -31.67 -43.21 -27.46
CA THR A 3 -31.81 -41.80 -27.06
C THR A 3 -31.46 -41.56 -25.59
N ILE A 4 -31.68 -42.55 -24.73
CA ILE A 4 -31.38 -42.48 -23.30
C ILE A 4 -29.86 -42.46 -23.08
N ASN A 5 -29.09 -43.24 -23.84
CA ASN A 5 -27.63 -43.26 -23.75
C ASN A 5 -26.98 -41.95 -24.22
N ALA A 6 -27.60 -41.24 -25.18
CA ALA A 6 -27.12 -39.94 -25.66
C ALA A 6 -27.41 -38.78 -24.67
N LEU A 7 -28.42 -38.93 -23.82
CA LEU A 7 -28.78 -37.93 -22.79
C LEU A 7 -27.92 -38.04 -21.53
N LEU A 8 -27.41 -39.22 -21.18
CA LEU A 8 -26.53 -39.45 -20.03
C LEU A 8 -25.31 -38.52 -19.96
N PRO A 9 -24.50 -38.34 -21.04
CA PRO A 9 -23.35 -37.43 -20.97
C PRO A 9 -23.78 -35.96 -20.83
N ILE A 10 -24.90 -35.56 -21.42
CA ILE A 10 -25.41 -34.18 -21.35
C ILE A 10 -25.82 -33.84 -19.91
N ILE A 11 -26.52 -34.75 -19.24
CA ILE A 11 -26.93 -34.58 -17.84
C ILE A 11 -25.72 -34.50 -16.91
N TYR A 12 -24.67 -35.30 -17.17
CA TYR A 12 -23.42 -35.26 -16.40
C TYR A 12 -22.73 -33.89 -16.51
N PHE A 13 -22.62 -33.32 -17.71
CA PHE A 13 -22.02 -31.99 -17.89
C PHE A 13 -22.84 -30.88 -17.25
N ILE A 14 -24.17 -30.96 -17.28
CA ILE A 14 -25.05 -29.99 -16.59
C ILE A 14 -24.85 -30.06 -15.07
N GLY A 15 -24.77 -31.27 -14.51
CA GLY A 15 -24.49 -31.48 -13.08
C GLY A 15 -23.10 -30.94 -12.68
N LEU A 16 -22.08 -31.18 -13.50
CA LEU A 16 -20.72 -30.68 -13.29
C LEU A 16 -20.67 -29.15 -13.39
N ALA A 17 -21.37 -28.56 -14.35
CA ALA A 17 -21.49 -27.10 -14.48
C ALA A 17 -22.21 -26.49 -13.27
N GLY A 18 -23.27 -27.12 -12.77
CA GLY A 18 -23.96 -26.72 -11.55
C GLY A 18 -23.06 -26.76 -10.32
N LEU A 19 -22.27 -27.84 -10.16
CA LEU A 19 -21.25 -27.97 -9.10
C LEU A 19 -20.16 -26.91 -9.22
N PHE A 20 -19.71 -26.61 -10.45
CA PHE A 20 -18.69 -25.59 -10.69
C PHE A 20 -19.19 -24.18 -10.39
N ILE A 21 -20.40 -23.83 -10.83
CA ILE A 21 -21.05 -22.54 -10.55
C ILE A 21 -21.36 -22.41 -9.06
N GLY A 22 -21.93 -23.45 -8.44
CA GLY A 22 -22.24 -23.49 -7.02
C GLY A 22 -20.99 -23.41 -6.15
N GLY A 23 -19.93 -24.14 -6.49
CA GLY A 23 -18.64 -24.10 -5.81
C GLY A 23 -17.96 -22.73 -5.94
N ARG A 24 -18.01 -22.11 -7.13
CA ARG A 24 -17.50 -20.75 -7.34
C ARG A 24 -18.28 -19.70 -6.55
N ALA A 25 -19.62 -19.82 -6.51
CA ALA A 25 -20.47 -18.94 -5.72
C ALA A 25 -20.24 -19.10 -4.21
N TYR A 26 -20.05 -20.34 -3.74
CA TYR A 26 -19.77 -20.67 -2.35
C TYR A 26 -18.40 -20.13 -1.89
N ASN A 27 -17.34 -20.35 -2.67
CA ASN A 27 -16.03 -19.77 -2.38
C ASN A 27 -16.08 -18.24 -2.38
N ARG A 28 -16.81 -17.63 -3.33
CA ARG A 28 -16.96 -16.16 -3.37
C ARG A 28 -17.80 -15.62 -2.22
N SER A 29 -18.71 -16.40 -1.67
CA SER A 29 -19.56 -16.00 -0.54
C SER A 29 -18.84 -16.08 0.79
N ARG A 30 -17.87 -16.99 0.95
CA ARG A 30 -17.08 -17.10 2.19
C ARG A 30 -16.02 -16.01 2.34
N SER A 31 -15.52 -15.47 1.24
CA SER A 31 -14.72 -14.24 1.23
C SER A 31 -15.51 -12.98 1.69
N LYS A 32 -16.83 -13.09 1.90
CA LYS A 32 -17.71 -11.97 2.30
C LYS A 32 -18.34 -12.09 3.69
N SER A 33 -18.08 -13.17 4.44
CA SER A 33 -18.87 -13.50 5.65
C SER A 33 -18.10 -13.44 6.97
N GLU A 34 -17.11 -12.57 7.10
CA GLU A 34 -16.64 -12.18 8.42
C GLU A 34 -16.67 -10.65 8.52
N THR A 35 -17.61 -10.18 9.32
CA THR A 35 -17.78 -8.80 9.79
C THR A 35 -16.62 -8.39 10.69
N ALA A 36 -15.41 -8.36 10.13
CA ALA A 36 -14.32 -7.54 10.61
C ALA A 36 -14.28 -6.32 9.67
N GLU A 37 -14.14 -5.12 10.22
CA GLU A 37 -13.75 -3.93 9.48
C GLU A 37 -12.77 -4.34 8.36
N PRO A 38 -12.95 -3.93 7.08
CA PRO A 38 -11.98 -4.25 6.04
C PRO A 38 -10.62 -3.78 6.55
N THR A 39 -9.77 -4.72 6.95
CA THR A 39 -8.48 -4.41 7.56
C THR A 39 -7.57 -3.99 6.42
N SER A 40 -7.76 -2.75 5.96
CA SER A 40 -6.86 -2.11 5.01
C SER A 40 -5.44 -2.25 5.56
N TYR A 41 -4.57 -2.84 4.75
CA TYR A 41 -3.21 -3.20 5.18
C TYR A 41 -2.42 -1.99 5.68
N PHE A 42 -2.69 -0.83 5.07
CA PHE A 42 -2.08 0.44 5.44
C PHE A 42 -3.06 1.31 6.21
N PRO A 43 -2.55 2.19 7.10
CA PRO A 43 -3.37 3.22 7.69
C PRO A 43 -3.95 4.16 6.62
N PRO A 44 -5.02 4.91 6.96
CA PRO A 44 -5.61 5.91 6.07
C PRO A 44 -4.56 6.85 5.46
N HIS A 45 -4.76 7.19 4.19
CA HIS A 45 -3.81 8.00 3.42
C HIS A 45 -3.99 9.49 3.71
N THR A 46 -3.29 9.97 4.74
CA THR A 46 -3.41 11.35 5.22
C THR A 46 -2.94 12.37 4.19
N THR A 47 -1.84 12.09 3.48
CA THR A 47 -1.29 13.01 2.47
C THR A 47 -2.19 13.13 1.23
N LYS A 48 -2.85 12.03 0.81
CA LYS A 48 -3.92 12.07 -0.19
C LYS A 48 -5.09 12.92 0.28
N THR A 49 -5.57 12.70 1.50
CA THR A 49 -6.69 13.46 2.08
C THR A 49 -6.38 14.97 2.09
N HIS A 50 -5.21 15.36 2.58
CA HIS A 50 -4.77 16.75 2.57
C HIS A 50 -4.65 17.33 1.16
N TYR A 51 -4.18 16.56 0.19
CA TYR A 51 -4.14 17.00 -1.20
C TYR A 51 -5.55 17.21 -1.76
N THR A 52 -6.48 16.29 -1.50
CA THR A 52 -7.89 16.42 -1.92
C THR A 52 -8.51 17.69 -1.35
N GLU A 53 -8.37 17.93 -0.05
CA GLU A 53 -8.82 19.17 0.61
C GLU A 53 -8.22 20.42 -0.06
N LEU A 54 -6.92 20.41 -0.37
CA LEU A 54 -6.26 21.52 -1.05
C LEU A 54 -6.76 21.69 -2.50
N SER A 55 -7.03 20.60 -3.21
CA SER A 55 -7.53 20.64 -4.59
C SER A 55 -8.96 21.18 -4.69
N GLU A 56 -9.75 21.07 -3.62
CA GLU A 56 -11.08 21.66 -3.54
C GLU A 56 -11.03 23.18 -3.29
N MET A 57 -10.01 23.65 -2.56
CA MET A 57 -9.87 25.06 -2.18
C MET A 57 -9.10 25.90 -3.21
N PHE A 58 -8.20 25.30 -3.99
CA PHE A 58 -7.28 26.02 -4.86
C PHE A 58 -7.34 25.52 -6.31
N SER A 59 -7.29 26.45 -7.26
CA SER A 59 -7.22 26.14 -8.69
C SER A 59 -5.76 26.09 -9.19
N PRO A 60 -5.40 25.10 -10.03
CA PRO A 60 -4.07 25.00 -10.63
C PRO A 60 -3.77 26.11 -11.66
N GLU A 61 -4.77 26.89 -12.08
CA GLU A 61 -4.58 28.03 -12.98
C GLU A 61 -3.91 29.23 -12.29
N THR A 62 -4.00 29.30 -10.96
CA THR A 62 -3.34 30.34 -10.17
C THR A 62 -1.92 29.93 -9.83
N GLU A 63 -0.96 30.86 -9.89
CA GLU A 63 0.46 30.54 -9.58
C GLU A 63 0.62 29.99 -8.15
N THR A 64 -0.09 30.58 -7.19
CA THR A 64 -0.07 30.14 -5.79
C THR A 64 -0.72 28.76 -5.63
N GLY A 65 -1.86 28.52 -6.30
CA GLY A 65 -2.55 27.23 -6.26
C GLY A 65 -1.70 26.13 -6.87
N LEU A 66 -1.10 26.37 -8.05
CA LEU A 66 -0.20 25.42 -8.70
C LEU A 66 0.95 25.01 -7.78
N LYS A 67 1.65 25.98 -7.19
CA LYS A 67 2.77 25.70 -6.25
C LYS A 67 2.34 24.86 -5.05
N LEU A 68 1.16 25.15 -4.49
CA LEU A 68 0.64 24.46 -3.33
C LEU A 68 0.25 23.01 -3.68
N LEU A 69 -0.47 22.84 -4.80
CA LEU A 69 -0.92 21.54 -5.29
C LEU A 69 0.25 20.65 -5.73
N THR A 70 1.26 21.18 -6.42
CA THR A 70 2.46 20.41 -6.78
C THR A 70 3.25 19.97 -5.54
N THR A 71 3.33 20.83 -4.53
CA THR A 71 3.99 20.49 -3.25
C THR A 71 3.22 19.42 -2.49
N ALA A 72 1.89 19.53 -2.45
CA ALA A 72 1.03 18.54 -1.81
C ALA A 72 1.06 17.19 -2.55
N LEU A 73 1.03 17.20 -3.89
CA LEU A 73 1.16 16.01 -4.72
C LEU A 73 2.52 15.32 -4.52
N MET A 74 3.61 16.08 -4.40
CA MET A 74 4.93 15.52 -4.09
C MET A 74 4.94 14.81 -2.72
N LYS A 75 4.30 15.39 -1.69
CA LYS A 75 4.17 14.73 -0.38
C LYS A 75 3.35 13.44 -0.45
N ARG A 76 2.27 13.44 -1.25
CA ARG A 76 1.47 12.24 -1.55
C ARG A 76 2.33 11.15 -2.19
N ALA A 77 3.05 11.49 -3.27
CA ALA A 77 3.96 10.58 -3.96
C ALA A 77 5.06 10.02 -3.04
N MET A 78 5.61 10.82 -2.13
CA MET A 78 6.59 10.35 -1.15
C MET A 78 6.01 9.33 -0.17
N SER A 79 4.76 9.50 0.26
CA SER A 79 4.07 8.51 1.11
C SER A 79 3.84 7.20 0.34
N ASP A 80 3.47 7.29 -0.94
CA ASP A 80 3.29 6.12 -1.82
C ASP A 80 4.59 5.35 -2.03
N VAL A 81 5.72 6.06 -2.20
CA VAL A 81 7.05 5.42 -2.27
C VAL A 81 7.38 4.67 -0.98
N GLN A 82 7.11 5.27 0.18
CA GLN A 82 7.35 4.61 1.46
C GLN A 82 6.48 3.34 1.62
N ARG A 83 5.22 3.38 1.18
CA ARG A 83 4.33 2.21 1.13
C ARG A 83 4.87 1.13 0.17
N ALA A 84 5.38 1.54 -1.00
CA ALA A 84 5.98 0.63 -1.97
C ALA A 84 7.21 -0.09 -1.41
N TRP A 85 8.09 0.62 -0.71
CA TRP A 85 9.22 0.00 -0.01
C TRP A 85 8.76 -1.01 1.02
N LYS A 86 7.74 -0.66 1.81
CA LYS A 86 7.18 -1.56 2.83
C LYS A 86 6.62 -2.85 2.21
N ILE A 87 5.81 -2.76 1.15
CA ILE A 87 5.33 -3.95 0.42
C ILE A 87 6.50 -4.78 -0.10
N ARG A 88 7.48 -4.14 -0.75
CA ARG A 88 8.63 -4.84 -1.34
C ARG A 88 9.42 -5.61 -0.28
N ASP A 89 9.58 -5.03 0.90
CA ASP A 89 10.38 -5.60 1.98
C ASP A 89 9.61 -6.69 2.74
N GLU A 90 8.26 -6.58 2.85
CA GLU A 90 7.41 -7.51 3.61
C GLU A 90 6.87 -8.70 2.80
N LYS A 91 6.67 -8.55 1.49
CA LYS A 91 6.03 -9.56 0.64
C LYS A 91 6.83 -10.88 0.54
N PRO A 92 8.15 -10.89 0.27
CA PRO A 92 8.90 -12.15 0.18
C PRO A 92 8.89 -12.99 1.47
N PRO A 93 9.18 -12.45 2.67
CA PRO A 93 9.14 -13.24 3.89
C PRO A 93 7.72 -13.69 4.25
N LEU A 94 6.70 -12.86 4.03
CA LEU A 94 5.31 -13.24 4.27
C LEU A 94 4.90 -14.44 3.41
N GLN A 95 5.31 -14.47 2.13
CA GLN A 95 5.04 -15.61 1.26
C GLN A 95 5.63 -16.93 1.80
N GLY A 96 6.81 -16.86 2.44
CA GLY A 96 7.43 -17.99 3.10
C GLY A 96 6.62 -18.50 4.30
N LEU A 97 6.16 -17.57 5.15
CA LEU A 97 5.37 -17.89 6.34
C LEU A 97 4.00 -18.50 6.01
N VAL A 98 3.37 -18.01 4.95
CA VAL A 98 2.09 -18.54 4.44
C VAL A 98 2.26 -19.97 3.94
N LYS A 99 3.31 -20.26 3.16
CA LYS A 99 3.61 -21.63 2.68
C LYS A 99 3.89 -22.61 3.82
N GLN A 100 4.40 -22.13 4.95
CA GLN A 100 4.63 -22.94 6.15
C GLN A 100 3.36 -23.12 7.00
N GLY A 101 2.27 -22.43 6.68
CA GLY A 101 1.02 -22.47 7.45
C GLY A 101 1.10 -21.75 8.80
N ILE A 102 2.12 -20.89 9.00
CA ILE A 102 2.30 -20.12 10.25
C ILE A 102 1.37 -18.91 10.29
N VAL A 103 1.08 -18.34 9.11
CA VAL A 103 0.25 -17.15 8.92
C VAL A 103 -0.90 -17.50 7.98
N GLY A 104 -2.09 -16.97 8.25
CA GLY A 104 -3.27 -17.20 7.41
C GLY A 104 -3.16 -16.55 6.03
N ASP A 105 -3.87 -17.12 5.06
CA ASP A 105 -3.94 -16.64 3.68
C ASP A 105 -4.54 -15.21 3.59
N ASP A 106 -5.37 -14.82 4.56
CA ASP A 106 -6.03 -13.51 4.59
C ASP A 106 -5.01 -12.35 4.64
N LEU A 107 -3.89 -12.52 5.37
CA LEU A 107 -2.85 -11.47 5.44
C LEU A 107 -2.14 -11.30 4.09
N TRP A 108 -1.95 -12.41 3.38
CA TRP A 108 -1.38 -12.40 2.03
C TRP A 108 -2.32 -11.75 1.02
N GLU A 109 -3.62 -12.04 1.11
CA GLU A 109 -4.66 -11.39 0.31
C GLU A 109 -4.73 -9.88 0.58
N ASN A 110 -4.68 -9.48 1.85
CA ASN A 110 -4.66 -8.06 2.25
C ASN A 110 -3.43 -7.33 1.70
N LEU A 111 -2.24 -7.91 1.81
CA LEU A 111 -1.01 -7.30 1.25
C LEU A 111 -1.08 -7.19 -0.27
N THR A 112 -1.60 -8.22 -0.95
CA THR A 112 -1.75 -8.22 -2.42
C THR A 112 -2.80 -7.20 -2.87
N THR A 113 -3.88 -7.04 -2.10
CA THR A 113 -4.91 -6.03 -2.35
C THR A 113 -4.33 -4.63 -2.19
N ALA A 114 -3.56 -4.40 -1.13
CA ALA A 114 -2.90 -3.12 -0.88
C ALA A 114 -1.85 -2.75 -1.95
N GLU A 115 -1.17 -3.75 -2.52
CA GLU A 115 -0.28 -3.54 -3.68
C GLU A 115 -1.07 -3.08 -4.91
N GLN A 116 -2.22 -3.69 -5.21
CA GLN A 116 -3.08 -3.26 -6.32
C GLN A 116 -3.66 -1.86 -6.10
N GLU A 117 -4.08 -1.54 -4.87
CA GLU A 117 -4.53 -0.20 -4.50
C GLU A 117 -3.43 0.84 -4.67
N LEU A 118 -2.19 0.50 -4.29
CA LEU A 118 -1.03 1.38 -4.46
C LEU A 118 -0.66 1.57 -5.93
N ASP A 119 -0.74 0.52 -6.76
CA ASP A 119 -0.51 0.62 -8.20
C ASP A 119 -1.52 1.57 -8.87
N ALA A 120 -2.79 1.49 -8.48
CA ALA A 120 -3.82 2.43 -8.94
C ALA A 120 -3.52 3.87 -8.49
N GLU A 121 -3.16 4.06 -7.22
CA GLU A 121 -2.77 5.35 -6.67
C GLU A 121 -1.56 5.96 -7.41
N ILE A 122 -0.56 5.13 -7.75
CA ILE A 122 0.60 5.56 -8.55
C ILE A 122 0.15 6.07 -9.92
N GLN A 123 -0.76 5.38 -10.60
CA GLN A 123 -1.27 5.83 -11.91
C GLN A 123 -2.02 7.17 -11.78
N ASP A 124 -2.83 7.34 -10.74
CA ASP A 124 -3.55 8.59 -10.48
C ASP A 124 -2.58 9.75 -10.25
N VAL A 125 -1.56 9.57 -9.41
CA VAL A 125 -0.54 10.59 -9.13
C VAL A 125 0.26 10.93 -10.39
N MET A 126 0.61 9.95 -11.22
CA MET A 126 1.29 10.20 -12.50
C MET A 126 0.43 11.02 -13.45
N ALA A 127 -0.87 10.70 -13.54
CA ALA A 127 -1.81 11.44 -14.38
C ALA A 127 -1.98 12.89 -13.89
N GLU A 128 -2.17 13.10 -12.58
CA GLU A 128 -2.28 14.43 -11.99
C GLU A 128 -1.00 15.27 -12.16
N ALA A 129 0.17 14.64 -12.00
CA ALA A 129 1.45 15.31 -12.22
C ALA A 129 1.62 15.77 -13.67
N GLU A 130 1.19 14.95 -14.64
CA GLU A 130 1.21 15.31 -16.06
C GLU A 130 0.32 16.52 -16.37
N LEU A 131 -0.82 16.64 -15.68
CA LEU A 131 -1.72 17.80 -15.81
C LEU A 131 -1.09 19.09 -15.28
N TYR A 132 -0.27 19.01 -14.22
CA TYR A 132 0.40 20.18 -13.66
C TYR A 132 1.64 20.60 -14.45
N LYS A 133 2.37 19.64 -15.00
CA LYS A 133 3.57 19.89 -15.80
C LYS A 133 3.82 18.76 -16.78
N GLU A 134 3.92 19.10 -18.06
CA GLU A 134 4.23 18.14 -19.12
C GLU A 134 5.52 17.36 -18.83
N GLY A 135 5.44 16.03 -18.96
CA GLY A 135 6.53 15.09 -18.68
C GLY A 135 6.79 14.81 -17.20
N TRP A 136 6.14 15.51 -16.26
CA TRP A 136 6.38 15.31 -14.84
C TRP A 136 5.80 14.01 -14.31
N GLY A 137 4.74 13.47 -14.93
CA GLY A 137 4.18 12.17 -14.55
C GLY A 137 5.22 11.03 -14.61
N LYS A 138 6.19 11.12 -15.52
CA LYS A 138 7.27 10.13 -15.65
C LYS A 138 8.40 10.31 -14.63
N ALA A 139 8.55 11.52 -14.07
CA ALA A 139 9.67 11.89 -13.21
C ALA A 139 9.30 11.96 -11.72
N ILE A 140 8.04 12.25 -11.38
CA ILE A 140 7.59 12.54 -10.01
C ILE A 140 7.99 11.45 -9.01
N PHE A 141 7.83 10.17 -9.36
CA PHE A 141 8.18 9.07 -8.45
C PHE A 141 9.70 8.86 -8.31
N GLN A 142 10.50 9.21 -9.32
CA GLN A 142 11.96 9.21 -9.21
C GLN A 142 12.42 10.33 -8.26
N GLU A 143 11.85 11.52 -8.40
CA GLU A 143 12.11 12.67 -7.52
C GLU A 143 11.67 12.37 -6.08
N ALA A 144 10.43 11.88 -5.90
CA ALA A 144 9.88 11.50 -4.60
C ALA A 144 10.72 10.43 -3.91
N SER A 145 11.22 9.43 -4.64
CA SER A 145 12.10 8.40 -4.09
C SER A 145 13.43 8.95 -3.57
N GLN A 146 14.02 9.91 -4.28
CA GLN A 146 15.24 10.57 -3.82
C GLN A 146 14.98 11.36 -2.53
N ILE A 147 13.91 12.16 -2.50
CA ILE A 147 13.55 12.96 -1.32
C ILE A 147 13.24 12.06 -0.13
N ALA A 148 12.44 11.01 -0.32
CA ALA A 148 12.09 10.05 0.73
C ALA A 148 13.32 9.34 1.29
N SER A 149 14.29 8.97 0.42
CA SER A 149 15.53 8.32 0.88
C SER A 149 16.41 9.26 1.71
N MET A 150 16.49 10.53 1.30
CA MET A 150 17.22 11.56 2.02
C MET A 150 16.58 11.85 3.38
N GLN A 151 15.24 11.89 3.45
CA GLN A 151 14.52 12.07 4.71
C GLN A 151 14.78 10.90 5.66
N LYS A 152 14.66 9.66 5.17
CA LYS A 152 14.97 8.46 5.96
C LYS A 152 16.39 8.49 6.51
N GLN A 153 17.39 8.82 5.68
CA GLN A 153 18.79 8.92 6.13
C GLN A 153 18.98 10.01 7.20
N ARG A 154 18.32 11.16 7.06
CA ARG A 154 18.38 12.23 8.06
C ARG A 154 17.73 11.81 9.37
N GLU A 155 16.59 11.14 9.31
CA GLU A 155 15.89 10.62 10.49
C GLU A 155 16.75 9.61 11.24
N GLU A 156 17.37 8.66 10.53
CA GLU A 156 18.29 7.68 11.10
C GLU A 156 19.51 8.36 11.76
N GLN A 157 20.09 9.39 11.12
CA GLN A 157 21.20 10.16 11.68
C GLN A 157 20.80 10.92 12.95
N MET A 158 19.62 11.55 12.96
CA MET A 158 19.12 12.26 14.13
C MET A 158 18.86 11.30 15.30
N GLN A 159 18.25 10.14 15.03
CA GLN A 159 18.02 9.11 16.04
C GLN A 159 19.33 8.57 16.62
N ALA A 160 20.33 8.31 15.77
CA ALA A 160 21.64 7.87 16.23
C ALA A 160 22.33 8.91 17.12
N GLN A 161 22.25 10.20 16.78
CA GLN A 161 22.79 11.28 17.60
C GLN A 161 22.08 11.39 18.96
N GLN A 162 20.75 11.27 18.97
CA GLN A 162 19.97 11.28 20.20
C GLN A 162 20.30 10.11 21.12
N ALA A 163 20.43 8.90 20.56
CA ALA A 163 20.81 7.72 21.33
C ALA A 163 22.21 7.83 21.93
N MET A 164 23.18 8.37 21.19
CA MET A 164 24.53 8.62 21.72
C MET A 164 24.52 9.67 22.83
N ALA A 165 23.76 10.76 22.68
CA ALA A 165 23.65 11.79 23.70
C ALA A 165 22.98 11.28 24.98
N GLU A 166 21.94 10.43 24.85
CA GLU A 166 21.27 9.79 25.98
C GLU A 166 22.22 8.83 26.72
N GLN A 167 23.01 8.04 25.98
CA GLN A 167 24.04 7.17 26.57
C GLN A 167 25.08 7.97 27.34
N GLN A 168 25.60 9.07 26.76
CA GLN A 168 26.56 9.94 27.43
C GLN A 168 25.98 10.60 28.68
N ALA A 169 24.71 11.01 28.64
CA ALA A 169 24.02 11.58 29.80
C ALA A 169 23.83 10.55 30.92
N LEU A 170 23.49 9.30 30.56
CA LEU A 170 23.37 8.20 31.52
C LEU A 170 24.73 7.84 32.13
N GLU A 171 25.78 7.75 31.32
CA GLU A 171 27.15 7.50 31.80
C GLU A 171 27.64 8.61 32.76
N ALA A 172 27.38 9.88 32.45
CA ALA A 172 27.70 10.99 33.34
C ALA A 172 26.89 10.97 34.65
N ALA A 173 25.64 10.52 34.62
CA ALA A 173 24.80 10.36 35.82
C ALA A 173 25.18 9.14 36.67
N MET A 174 25.80 8.11 36.07
CA MET A 174 26.27 6.90 36.76
C MET A 174 27.68 7.04 37.37
N GLN A 175 28.44 8.08 37.03
CA GLN A 175 29.69 8.41 37.73
C GLN A 175 29.34 9.06 39.08
N PRO A 176 29.60 8.39 40.24
CA PRO A 176 29.35 9.00 41.53
C PRO A 176 30.24 10.24 41.72
N ALA A 177 29.68 11.28 42.34
CA ALA A 177 30.45 12.40 42.84
C ALA A 177 31.34 11.89 43.99
N ASP A 178 32.50 11.36 43.64
CA ASP A 178 33.57 11.05 44.58
C ASP A 178 34.26 12.37 44.98
N GLU A 179 33.75 13.01 46.03
CA GLU A 179 34.49 13.95 46.91
C GLU A 179 34.31 13.54 48.39
#